data_AF-N1S545-F1
#
_entry.id   AF-N1S545-F1
#
_cell.length_a   1.000
_cell.length_b   1.000
_cell.length_c   1.000
_cell.angle_alpha   90.00
_cell.angle_beta   90.00
_cell.angle_gamma   90.00
#
_symmetry.space_group_name_H-M   'P 1'
#
loop_
_entity.id
_entity.type
_entity.pdbx_description
1 polymer ?
#
loop_
_entity_poly.entity_id
_entity_poly.type
_entity_poly.pdbx_seq_one_letter_code
_entity_poly.pdbx_strand_id
1 'polypeptide(L)'
;MVLSRSNSSQDPEIQLRSASRKSKNRKVGRPASSNSQAHARKCHNLVEKQYRTRLKAQFENLLTVLPTAQDPDYVGKDATGNPGRYLSRGQVLDAARERILKLENEAELSTLRCNRLLKDIARMERTLLEEKNRAALSFWSAY
;
A
#
# COMPACT_ATOMS: atom_id res chain seq x y z
N MET A 1 51.97 10.48 85.59
CA MET A 1 50.83 9.57 85.83
C MET A 1 50.75 8.58 84.68
N VAL A 2 50.78 7.29 85.02
CA VAL A 2 50.08 6.11 84.44
C VAL A 2 49.93 6.06 82.91
N LEU A 3 50.70 5.26 82.16
CA LEU A 3 50.62 3.81 81.90
C LEU A 3 49.41 3.32 81.06
N SER A 4 49.78 2.60 80.01
CA SER A 4 49.00 1.94 78.95
C SER A 4 47.85 1.06 79.42
N ARG A 5 46.78 0.95 78.60
CA ARG A 5 45.94 -0.25 78.56
C ARG A 5 45.38 -0.52 77.17
N SER A 6 45.78 -1.68 76.65
CA SER A 6 45.21 -2.41 75.52
C SER A 6 43.77 -2.83 75.79
N ASN A 7 42.91 -2.91 74.76
CA ASN A 7 42.06 -4.08 74.61
C ASN A 7 41.59 -4.31 73.17
N SER A 8 41.82 -5.54 72.72
CA SER A 8 41.40 -6.20 71.50
C SER A 8 39.91 -6.56 71.51
N SER A 9 39.24 -6.35 70.38
CA SER A 9 38.06 -7.12 69.94
C SER A 9 38.20 -7.22 68.41
N GLN A 10 38.82 -8.27 67.86
CA GLN A 10 38.13 -9.50 67.44
C GLN A 10 36.85 -9.17 66.67
N ASP A 11 36.99 -8.86 65.37
CA ASP A 11 35.88 -8.96 64.43
C ASP A 11 36.10 -10.29 63.67
N PRO A 12 35.17 -11.26 63.75
CA PRO A 12 35.38 -12.57 63.13
C PRO A 12 35.46 -12.39 61.61
N GLU A 13 36.54 -12.92 61.03
CA GLU A 13 36.64 -13.12 59.59
C GLU A 13 35.48 -14.01 59.14
N ILE A 14 34.39 -13.40 58.66
CA ILE A 14 33.26 -14.12 58.09
C ILE A 14 33.73 -14.72 56.77
N GLN A 15 34.31 -15.93 56.83
CA GLN A 15 34.58 -16.73 55.64
C GLN A 15 33.24 -17.21 55.06
N LEU A 16 32.69 -16.40 54.17
CA LEU A 16 31.57 -16.79 53.34
C LEU A 16 32.01 -17.97 52.46
N ARG A 17 31.32 -19.10 52.61
CA ARG A 17 31.51 -20.28 51.74
C ARG A 17 31.27 -19.85 50.29
N SER A 18 32.31 -19.87 49.47
CA SER A 18 32.19 -19.63 48.04
C SER A 18 31.30 -20.72 47.43
N ALA A 19 30.09 -20.36 47.01
CA ALA A 19 29.23 -21.26 46.27
C ALA A 19 29.91 -21.62 44.93
N SER A 20 30.05 -22.92 44.65
CA SER A 20 30.60 -23.42 43.39
C SER A 20 29.74 -22.96 42.21
N ARG A 21 30.17 -21.90 41.53
CA ARG A 21 29.58 -21.46 40.28
C ARG A 21 30.19 -22.30 39.16
N LYS A 22 29.62 -23.48 38.92
CA LYS A 22 29.85 -24.15 37.63
C LYS A 22 29.30 -23.20 36.56
N SER A 23 30.19 -22.61 35.76
CA SER A 23 29.82 -21.69 34.70
C SER A 23 28.91 -22.44 33.72
N LYS A 24 27.60 -22.22 33.82
CA LYS A 24 26.66 -22.66 32.81
C LYS A 24 27.06 -21.94 31.54
N ASN A 25 27.57 -22.69 30.55
CA ASN A 25 28.03 -22.21 29.25
C ASN A 25 27.19 -21.03 28.77
N ARG A 26 27.64 -19.82 29.11
CA ARG A 26 27.25 -18.62 28.40
C ARG A 26 27.91 -18.82 27.06
N LYS A 27 27.13 -19.28 26.07
CA LYS A 27 27.41 -18.97 24.68
C LYS A 27 27.39 -17.45 24.60
N VAL A 28 28.52 -16.83 24.96
CA VAL A 28 28.84 -15.47 24.58
C VAL A 28 28.79 -15.54 23.07
N GLY A 29 27.68 -15.07 22.50
CA GLY A 29 27.56 -14.92 21.07
C GLY A 29 28.76 -14.12 20.63
N ARG A 30 29.71 -14.79 19.99
CA ARG A 30 30.89 -14.13 19.41
C ARG A 30 30.33 -13.01 18.54
N PRO A 31 30.72 -11.74 18.76
CA PRO A 31 30.25 -10.67 17.87
C PRO A 31 30.60 -11.11 16.45
N ALA A 32 29.60 -11.12 15.57
CA ALA A 32 29.82 -11.48 14.17
C ALA A 32 31.02 -10.68 13.68
N SER A 33 31.97 -11.33 13.00
CA SER A 33 33.15 -10.63 12.51
C SER A 33 32.71 -9.40 11.71
N SER A 34 33.44 -8.28 11.83
CA SER A 34 33.11 -7.03 11.12
C SER A 34 32.80 -7.27 9.63
N ASN A 35 33.49 -8.22 9.00
CA ASN A 35 33.25 -8.66 7.61
C ASN A 35 31.87 -9.30 7.40
N SER A 36 31.39 -10.14 8.32
CA SER A 36 30.05 -10.72 8.27
C SER A 36 28.97 -9.66 8.38
N GLN A 37 29.16 -8.67 9.27
CA GLN A 37 28.23 -7.55 9.41
C GLN A 37 28.22 -6.65 8.16
N ALA A 38 29.39 -6.35 7.59
CA ALA A 38 29.50 -5.58 6.36
C ALA A 38 28.85 -6.30 5.17
N HIS A 39 29.04 -7.62 5.06
CA HIS A 39 28.39 -8.43 4.04
C HIS A 39 26.86 -8.42 4.18
N ALA A 40 26.34 -8.61 5.39
CA ALA A 40 24.91 -8.54 5.66
C ALA A 40 24.30 -7.18 5.27
N ARG A 41 24.99 -6.06 5.59
CA ARG A 41 24.57 -4.71 5.17
C ARG A 41 24.56 -4.57 3.64
N LYS A 42 25.59 -5.07 2.95
CA LYS A 42 25.67 -5.02 1.48
C LYS A 42 24.51 -5.77 0.83
N CYS A 43 24.20 -6.98 1.33
CA CYS A 43 23.07 -7.77 0.85
C CYS A 43 21.74 -7.04 1.07
N HIS A 44 21.52 -6.49 2.27
CA HIS A 44 20.32 -5.70 2.56
C HIS A 44 20.17 -4.49 1.65
N ASN A 45 21.23 -3.69 1.47
CA ASN A 45 21.22 -2.52 0.60
C ASN A 45 20.93 -2.88 -0.86
N LEU A 46 21.43 -4.03 -1.34
CA LEU A 46 21.16 -4.51 -2.69
C LEU A 46 19.66 -4.82 -2.88
N VAL A 47 19.09 -5.57 -1.94
CA VAL A 47 17.65 -5.91 -1.97
C VAL A 47 16.81 -4.65 -1.90
N GLU A 48 17.15 -3.71 -1.02
CA GLU A 48 16.43 -2.44 -0.87
C GLU A 48 16.53 -1.58 -2.15
N LYS A 49 17.70 -1.54 -2.80
CA LYS A 49 17.86 -0.84 -4.09
C LYS A 49 16.99 -1.47 -5.17
N GLN A 50 16.95 -2.79 -5.27
CA GLN A 50 16.09 -3.49 -6.22
C GLN A 50 14.61 -3.23 -5.93
N TYR A 51 14.21 -3.25 -4.66
CA TYR A 51 12.86 -2.90 -4.22
C TYR A 51 12.47 -1.48 -4.67
N ARG A 52 13.31 -0.48 -4.38
CA ARG A 52 13.07 0.92 -4.79
C ARG A 52 13.03 1.09 -6.30
N THR A 53 13.85 0.34 -7.03
CA THR A 53 13.87 0.36 -8.50
C THR A 53 12.55 -0.19 -9.06
N ARG A 54 12.08 -1.32 -8.55
CA ARG A 54 10.76 -1.89 -8.91
C ARG A 54 9.63 -0.94 -8.57
N LEU A 55 9.65 -0.34 -7.38
CA LEU A 55 8.64 0.62 -6.96
C LEU A 55 8.62 1.86 -7.88
N LYS A 56 9.80 2.37 -8.26
CA LYS A 56 9.90 3.48 -9.23
C LYS A 56 9.23 3.10 -10.55
N ALA A 57 9.53 1.93 -11.11
CA ALA A 57 8.92 1.48 -12.36
C ALA A 57 7.38 1.37 -12.27
N GLN A 58 6.83 0.97 -11.12
CA GLN A 58 5.38 0.95 -10.89
C GLN A 58 4.77 2.36 -10.93
N PHE A 59 5.44 3.37 -10.37
CA PHE A 59 4.99 4.77 -10.45
C PHE A 59 5.06 5.33 -11.87
N GLU A 60 6.12 5.02 -12.63
CA GLU A 60 6.21 5.42 -14.04
C GLU A 60 5.08 4.78 -14.86
N ASN A 61 4.81 3.49 -14.67
CA ASN A 61 3.69 2.80 -15.33
C ASN A 61 2.35 3.45 -14.97
N LEU A 62 2.13 3.77 -13.68
CA LEU A 62 0.93 4.46 -13.24
C LEU A 62 0.79 5.84 -13.90
N LEU A 63 1.88 6.61 -14.03
CA LEU A 63 1.87 7.89 -14.72
C LEU A 63 1.38 7.78 -16.17
N THR A 64 1.75 6.72 -16.90
CA THR A 64 1.33 6.57 -18.32
C THR A 64 -0.17 6.44 -18.53
N VAL A 65 -0.90 5.89 -17.54
CA VAL A 65 -2.35 5.65 -17.65
C VAL A 65 -3.19 6.79 -17.08
N LEU A 66 -2.57 7.76 -16.40
CA LEU A 66 -3.28 8.88 -15.81
C LEU A 66 -3.56 9.98 -16.84
N PRO A 67 -4.81 10.45 -16.98
CA PRO A 67 -5.15 11.56 -17.88
C PRO A 67 -4.39 12.83 -17.52
N THR A 68 -4.17 13.07 -16.23
CA THR A 68 -3.42 14.24 -15.73
C THR A 68 -1.99 14.26 -16.25
N ALA A 69 -1.40 13.13 -16.66
CA ALA A 69 -0.08 13.10 -17.30
C ALA A 69 -0.08 13.59 -18.76
N GLN A 70 -1.25 13.71 -19.37
CA GLN A 70 -1.44 14.06 -20.77
C GLN A 70 -1.89 15.52 -20.97
N ASP A 71 -2.40 16.18 -19.93
CA ASP A 71 -2.80 17.59 -20.00
C ASP A 71 -1.61 18.55 -19.81
N PRO A 72 -1.32 19.40 -20.82
CA PRO A 72 -0.24 20.40 -20.78
C PRO A 72 -0.58 21.60 -19.86
N ASP A 73 -1.86 21.84 -19.57
CA ASP A 73 -2.31 23.04 -18.85
C ASP A 73 -2.22 22.95 -17.32
N TYR A 74 -1.84 21.80 -16.77
CA TYR A 74 -1.89 21.59 -15.30
C TYR A 74 -0.62 22.02 -14.54
N VAL A 75 0.46 22.48 -15.20
CA VAL A 75 1.70 22.90 -14.49
C VAL A 75 2.33 24.15 -15.10
N GLY A 76 2.71 25.07 -14.21
CA GLY A 76 3.32 26.37 -14.47
C GLY A 76 4.59 26.37 -15.33
N LYS A 77 4.86 27.59 -15.81
CA LYS A 77 5.57 28.03 -17.02
C LYS A 77 7.09 27.82 -17.06
N ASP A 78 7.65 26.88 -16.29
CA ASP A 78 9.08 26.98 -15.92
C ASP A 78 9.92 25.74 -16.31
N ALA A 79 9.32 24.66 -16.83
CA ALA A 79 10.04 23.43 -17.16
C ALA A 79 10.57 23.41 -18.60
N THR A 80 11.49 24.32 -18.92
CA THR A 80 12.29 24.24 -20.16
C THR A 80 13.32 23.12 -20.02
N GLY A 81 13.03 21.92 -20.54
CA GLY A 81 14.07 20.92 -20.82
C GLY A 81 13.80 19.43 -20.52
N ASN A 82 12.60 19.00 -20.14
CA ASN A 82 12.31 17.56 -20.05
C ASN A 82 10.85 17.25 -20.43
N PRO A 83 10.57 16.36 -21.40
CA PRO A 83 9.20 16.00 -21.79
C PRO A 83 8.46 15.13 -20.75
N GLY A 84 9.07 14.85 -19.60
CA GLY A 84 8.42 14.16 -18.49
C GLY A 84 7.84 15.16 -17.48
N ARG A 85 6.52 15.34 -17.48
CA ARG A 85 5.83 16.12 -16.43
C ARG A 85 6.13 15.52 -15.06
N TYR A 86 6.78 16.30 -14.19
CA TYR A 86 7.17 15.85 -12.86
C TYR A 86 6.01 15.96 -11.86
N LEU A 87 5.16 14.93 -11.77
CA LEU A 87 4.25 14.81 -10.63
C LEU A 87 5.00 14.23 -9.43
N SER A 88 4.76 14.78 -8.25
CA SER A 88 5.21 14.15 -7.02
C SER A 88 4.51 12.81 -6.82
N ARG A 89 5.13 11.87 -6.10
CA ARG A 89 4.53 10.56 -5.80
C ARG A 89 3.15 10.68 -5.17
N GLY A 90 2.95 11.67 -4.28
CA GLY A 90 1.64 11.97 -3.69
C GLY A 90 0.62 12.35 -4.74
N GLN A 91 0.94 13.32 -5.61
CA GLN A 91 0.05 13.74 -6.70
C GLN A 91 -0.29 12.60 -7.67
N VAL A 92 0.65 11.69 -7.97
CA VAL A 92 0.35 10.49 -8.78
C VAL A 92 -0.70 9.63 -8.11
N LEU A 93 -0.59 9.40 -6.80
CA LEU A 93 -1.58 8.62 -6.05
C LEU A 93 -2.92 9.35 -5.96
N ASP A 94 -2.92 10.67 -5.80
CA ASP A 94 -4.15 11.47 -5.71
C ASP A 94 -4.91 11.43 -7.03
N ALA A 95 -4.23 11.67 -8.15
CA ALA A 95 -4.79 11.59 -9.50
C ALA A 95 -5.28 10.17 -9.83
N ALA A 96 -4.56 9.13 -9.38
CA ALA A 96 -5.02 7.75 -9.54
C ALA A 96 -6.31 7.46 -8.77
N ARG A 97 -6.43 7.94 -7.52
CA ARG A 97 -7.66 7.79 -6.74
C ARG A 97 -8.84 8.49 -7.42
N GLU A 98 -8.64 9.72 -7.87
CA GLU A 98 -9.67 10.46 -8.60
C GLU A 98 -10.11 9.74 -9.88
N ARG A 99 -9.15 9.20 -10.64
CA ARG A 99 -9.44 8.46 -11.86
C ARG A 99 -10.26 7.19 -11.61
N ILE A 100 -9.94 6.44 -10.57
CA ILE A 100 -10.71 5.24 -10.19
C ILE A 100 -12.15 5.61 -9.87
N LEU A 101 -12.37 6.60 -8.99
CA LEU A 101 -13.71 7.05 -8.60
C LEU A 101 -14.53 7.51 -9.81
N LYS A 102 -13.91 8.24 -10.73
CA LYS A 102 -14.56 8.67 -11.97
C LYS A 102 -14.98 7.48 -12.84
N LEU A 103 -14.09 6.51 -13.04
CA LEU A 103 -14.37 5.31 -13.84
C LEU A 103 -15.47 4.45 -13.22
N GLU A 104 -15.47 4.29 -11.90
CA GLU A 104 -16.51 3.54 -11.18
C GLU A 104 -17.89 4.18 -11.36
N ASN A 105 -17.98 5.51 -11.24
CA ASN A 105 -19.22 6.25 -11.46
C ASN A 105 -19.68 6.15 -12.93
N GLU A 106 -18.77 6.32 -13.90
CA GLU A 106 -19.08 6.16 -15.32
C GLU A 106 -19.62 4.75 -15.64
N ALA A 107 -19.05 3.71 -15.02
CA ALA A 107 -19.52 2.33 -15.17
C ALA A 107 -20.92 2.11 -14.56
N GLU A 108 -21.18 2.68 -13.39
CA GLU A 108 -22.50 2.64 -12.75
C GLU A 108 -23.56 3.34 -13.59
N LEU A 109 -23.29 4.57 -14.05
CA LEU A 109 -24.20 5.33 -14.90
C LEU A 109 -24.48 4.62 -16.23
N SER A 110 -23.45 4.02 -16.85
CA SER A 110 -23.60 3.23 -18.06
C SER A 110 -24.53 2.04 -17.83
N THR A 111 -24.35 1.33 -16.71
CA THR A 111 -25.19 0.19 -16.32
C THR A 111 -26.65 0.62 -16.10
N LEU A 112 -26.87 1.72 -15.39
CA LEU A 112 -28.21 2.28 -15.17
C LEU A 112 -28.88 2.66 -16.50
N ARG A 113 -28.13 3.24 -17.43
CA ARG A 113 -28.63 3.61 -18.76
C ARG A 113 -29.01 2.37 -19.57
N CYS A 114 -28.16 1.34 -19.61
CA CYS A 114 -28.47 0.08 -20.28
C CYS A 114 -29.73 -0.57 -19.70
N ASN A 115 -29.85 -0.63 -18.38
CA ASN A 115 -31.04 -1.17 -17.71
C ASN A 115 -32.33 -0.39 -18.04
N ARG A 116 -32.24 0.94 -18.15
CA ARG A 116 -33.38 1.76 -18.55
C ARG A 116 -33.79 1.45 -19.99
N LEU A 117 -32.83 1.45 -20.92
CA LEU A 117 -33.11 1.17 -22.32
C LEU A 117 -33.72 -0.23 -22.52
N LEU A 118 -33.22 -1.24 -21.80
CA LEU A 118 -33.79 -2.59 -21.84
C LEU A 118 -35.25 -2.62 -21.36
N LYS A 119 -35.58 -1.88 -20.30
CA LYS A 119 -36.97 -1.76 -19.81
C LYS A 119 -37.87 -1.04 -20.83
N ASP A 120 -37.34 -0.02 -21.50
CA ASP A 120 -38.09 0.73 -22.51
C ASP A 120 -38.36 -0.14 -23.74
N ILE A 121 -37.36 -0.91 -24.21
CA ILE A 121 -37.52 -1.89 -25.29
C ILE A 121 -38.58 -2.94 -24.93
N ALA A 122 -38.50 -3.55 -23.74
CA ALA A 122 -39.47 -4.54 -23.30
C ALA A 122 -40.90 -3.95 -23.13
N ARG A 123 -41.03 -2.64 -22.91
CA ARG A 123 -42.32 -1.95 -22.92
C ARG A 123 -42.84 -1.80 -24.35
N MET A 124 -42.00 -1.35 -25.28
CA MET A 124 -42.36 -1.21 -26.69
C MET A 124 -42.76 -2.55 -27.34
N GLU A 125 -42.06 -3.62 -27.02
CA GLU A 125 -42.41 -4.96 -27.53
C GLU A 125 -43.80 -5.40 -27.06
N ARG A 126 -44.15 -5.11 -25.79
CA ARG A 126 -45.48 -5.40 -25.24
C ARG A 126 -46.56 -4.56 -25.91
N THR A 127 -46.34 -3.26 -26.08
CA THR A 127 -47.33 -2.39 -26.75
C THR A 127 -47.56 -2.80 -28.20
N LEU A 128 -46.49 -3.16 -28.93
CA LEU A 128 -46.61 -3.66 -30.30
C LEU A 128 -47.38 -4.98 -30.36
N LEU A 129 -47.18 -5.88 -29.39
CA LEU A 129 -47.94 -7.13 -29.32
C LEU A 129 -49.42 -6.87 -29.02
N GLU A 130 -49.73 -5.97 -28.10
CA GLU A 130 -51.10 -5.58 -27.78
C GLU A 130 -51.82 -4.93 -28.97
N GLU A 131 -51.13 -4.05 -29.71
CA GLU A 131 -51.67 -3.44 -30.92
C GLU A 131 -51.95 -4.47 -32.02
N LYS A 132 -51.02 -5.42 -32.26
CA LYS A 132 -51.22 -6.53 -33.19
C LYS A 132 -52.42 -7.39 -32.79
N ASN A 133 -52.54 -7.71 -31.50
CA ASN A 133 -53.66 -8.48 -30.98
C ASN A 133 -54.99 -7.72 -31.12
N ARG A 134 -55.02 -6.42 -30.84
CA ARG A 134 -56.21 -5.59 -31.08
C ARG A 134 -56.61 -5.55 -32.55
N ALA A 135 -55.66 -5.36 -33.45
CA ALA A 135 -55.93 -5.33 -34.89
C ALA A 135 -56.47 -6.67 -35.40
N ALA A 136 -55.95 -7.79 -34.90
CA ALA A 136 -56.48 -9.12 -35.21
C ALA A 136 -57.92 -9.27 -34.71
N LEU A 137 -58.20 -8.91 -33.46
CA LEU A 137 -59.55 -8.99 -32.90
C LEU A 137 -60.56 -8.10 -33.63
N SER A 138 -60.18 -6.88 -34.02
CA SER A 138 -61.06 -6.00 -34.79
C SER A 138 -61.34 -6.54 -36.19
N PHE A 139 -60.38 -7.22 -36.81
CA PHE A 139 -60.58 -7.90 -38.09
C PHE A 139 -61.59 -9.05 -37.98
N TRP A 140 -61.50 -9.87 -36.93
CA TRP A 140 -62.41 -11.00 -36.70
C TRP A 140 -63.83 -10.55 -36.28
N SER A 141 -63.98 -9.39 -35.65
CA SER A 141 -65.29 -8.87 -35.25
C SER A 141 -66.09 -8.19 -36.38
N ALA A 142 -65.49 -8.03 -37.56
CA ALA A 142 -66.10 -7.36 -38.72
C ALA A 142 -66.76 -8.33 -39.73
N TYR A 143 -66.72 -9.63 -39.44
CA TYR A 143 -67.41 -10.71 -40.15
C TYR A 143 -68.50 -11.32 -39.26
#